data_AF-A0A2E3SE01-F1
#
_entry.id   AF-A0A2E3SE01-F1
#
_cell.length_a   1.000
_cell.length_b   1.000
_cell.length_c   1.000
_cell.angle_alpha   90.00
_cell.angle_beta   90.00
_cell.angle_gamma   90.00
#
_symmetry.space_group_name_H-M   'P 1'
#
loop_
_entity.id
_entity.type
_entity.pdbx_description
1 polymer ?
#
loop_
_entity_poly.entity_id
_entity_poly.type
_entity_poly.pdbx_seq_one_letter_code
_entity_poly.pdbx_strand_id
1 'polypeptide(L)'
;METINEYKYKKAKEQVECIKGFYTHLMVYVIVISVLAYFNYTTTSFPWVLFPALGWGIGLAAHGLRAFGYLPFLGKDWEERKIKEFMERDE
;
A
#
# COMPACT_ATOMS: atom_id res chain seq x y z
N MET A 1 -14.84 6.76 27.22
CA MET A 1 -13.78 5.73 27.15
C MET A 1 -14.08 4.64 26.12
N GLU A 2 -15.33 4.16 26.00
CA GLU A 2 -15.72 3.19 24.95
C GLU A 2 -15.50 3.71 23.51
N THR A 3 -15.86 4.96 23.22
CA THR A 3 -15.75 5.59 21.90
C THR A 3 -14.31 5.62 21.34
N ILE A 4 -13.32 5.82 22.20
CA ILE A 4 -11.90 5.85 21.82
C ILE A 4 -11.41 4.44 21.45
N ASN A 5 -11.92 3.41 22.11
CA ASN A 5 -11.51 2.03 21.88
C ASN A 5 -12.10 1.50 20.56
N GLU A 6 -13.37 1.83 20.28
CA GLU A 6 -14.01 1.52 18.99
C GLU A 6 -13.33 2.24 17.82
N TYR A 7 -12.97 3.52 17.99
CA TYR A 7 -12.24 4.29 16.98
C TYR A 7 -10.88 3.66 16.65
N LYS A 8 -10.08 3.33 17.69
CA LYS A 8 -8.79 2.67 17.52
C LYS A 8 -8.93 1.31 16.85
N TYR A 9 -9.92 0.53 17.24
CA TYR A 9 -10.20 -0.77 16.65
C TYR A 9 -10.59 -0.65 15.16
N LYS A 10 -11.48 0.28 14.80
CA LYS A 10 -11.88 0.53 13.42
C LYS A 10 -10.68 0.95 12.55
N LYS A 11 -9.85 1.86 13.05
CA LYS A 11 -8.63 2.32 12.36
C LYS A 11 -7.62 1.19 12.16
N ALA A 12 -7.43 0.34 13.18
CA ALA A 12 -6.57 -0.83 13.06
C ALA A 12 -7.11 -1.83 12.03
N LYS A 13 -8.43 -2.05 12.01
CA LYS A 13 -9.09 -2.92 11.03
C LYS A 13 -8.92 -2.42 9.59
N GLU A 14 -9.14 -1.13 9.35
CA GLU A 14 -8.96 -0.50 8.03
C GLU A 14 -7.51 -0.62 7.54
N GLN A 15 -6.52 -0.45 8.44
CA GLN A 15 -5.10 -0.66 8.09
C GLN A 15 -4.82 -2.11 7.69
N VAL A 16 -5.36 -3.08 8.44
CA VAL A 16 -5.19 -4.50 8.11
C VAL A 16 -5.82 -4.84 6.75
N GLU A 17 -6.99 -4.28 6.43
CA GLU A 17 -7.63 -4.47 5.13
C GLU A 17 -6.82 -3.87 3.99
N CYS A 18 -6.25 -2.67 4.17
CA CYS A 18 -5.37 -2.03 3.18
C CYS A 18 -4.10 -2.86 2.94
N ILE A 19 -3.48 -3.36 4.01
CA ILE A 19 -2.28 -4.21 3.93
C ILE A 19 -2.59 -5.53 3.20
N LYS A 20 -3.73 -6.17 3.51
CA LYS A 20 -4.18 -7.39 2.80
C LYS A 20 -4.41 -7.14 1.31
N GLY A 21 -5.03 -6.02 0.96
CA GLY A 21 -5.20 -5.59 -0.43
C GLY A 21 -3.86 -5.45 -1.16
N PHE A 22 -2.89 -4.76 -0.54
CA PHE A 22 -1.54 -4.62 -1.08
C PHE A 22 -0.85 -5.97 -1.30
N TYR A 23 -0.88 -6.88 -0.32
CA TYR A 23 -0.27 -8.21 -0.47
C TYR A 23 -0.89 -9.02 -1.61
N THR A 24 -2.19 -8.87 -1.84
CA THR A 24 -2.88 -9.52 -2.97
C THR A 24 -2.34 -8.99 -4.30
N HIS A 25 -2.24 -7.66 -4.46
CA HIS A 25 -1.67 -7.04 -5.65
C HIS A 25 -0.18 -7.38 -5.84
N LEU A 26 0.60 -7.43 -4.76
CA LEU A 26 2.01 -7.82 -4.78
C LEU A 26 2.18 -9.27 -5.23
N MET A 27 1.36 -10.19 -4.71
CA MET A 27 1.40 -11.60 -5.12
C MET A 27 1.09 -11.75 -6.61
N VAL A 28 0.03 -11.10 -7.10
CA VAL A 28 -0.32 -11.11 -8.53
C VAL A 28 0.82 -10.53 -9.37
N TYR A 29 1.42 -9.42 -8.95
CA TYR A 29 2.56 -8.80 -9.62
C TYR A 29 3.75 -9.76 -9.74
N VAL A 30 4.15 -10.40 -8.63
CA VAL A 30 5.28 -11.35 -8.63
C VAL A 30 5.01 -12.52 -9.56
N ILE A 31 3.80 -13.10 -9.53
CA ILE A 31 3.44 -14.22 -10.40
C ILE A 31 3.50 -13.80 -11.87
N VAL A 32 2.86 -12.68 -12.23
CA VAL A 32 2.80 -12.19 -13.61
C VAL A 32 4.20 -11.86 -14.13
N ILE A 33 5.00 -11.11 -13.38
CA ILE A 33 6.38 -10.75 -13.79
C ILE A 33 7.26 -11.99 -13.90
N SER A 34 7.12 -12.99 -13.02
CA SER A 34 7.89 -14.24 -13.12
C SER A 34 7.55 -15.03 -14.39
N VAL A 35 6.26 -15.11 -14.74
CA VAL A 35 5.81 -15.75 -15.98
C VAL A 35 6.34 -15.00 -17.20
N LEU A 36 6.23 -13.66 -17.22
CA LEU A 36 6.76 -12.84 -18.32
C LEU A 36 8.29 -12.93 -18.42
N ALA A 37 9.00 -13.02 -17.30
CA ALA A 37 10.45 -13.17 -17.27
C ALA A 37 10.87 -14.53 -17.86
N TYR A 38 10.14 -15.59 -17.55
CA TYR A 38 10.35 -16.90 -18.14
C TYR A 38 10.18 -16.86 -19.68
N PHE A 39 9.08 -16.28 -20.17
CA PHE A 39 8.85 -16.13 -21.61
C PHE A 39 9.88 -15.25 -22.29
N ASN A 40 10.32 -14.18 -21.63
CA ASN A 40 11.35 -13.30 -22.12
C ASN A 40 12.67 -14.05 -22.32
N TYR A 41 13.08 -14.84 -21.31
CA TYR A 41 14.29 -15.64 -21.35
C TYR A 41 14.27 -16.68 -22.48
N THR A 42 13.11 -17.28 -22.78
CA THR A 42 13.00 -18.30 -23.83
C THR A 42 12.87 -17.73 -25.25
N THR A 43 12.35 -16.51 -25.40
CA THR A 43 11.92 -16.00 -26.71
C THR A 43 12.88 -14.97 -27.30
N THR A 44 13.60 -14.20 -26.48
CA THR A 44 14.32 -13.02 -26.98
C THR A 44 15.54 -12.68 -26.13
N SER A 45 16.65 -12.30 -26.77
CA SER A 45 17.88 -11.87 -26.07
C SER A 45 17.79 -10.48 -25.42
N PHE A 46 16.66 -9.80 -25.60
CA PHE A 46 16.37 -8.46 -25.09
C PHE A 46 15.35 -8.51 -23.94
N PRO A 47 15.67 -7.92 -22.77
CA PRO A 47 14.85 -8.03 -21.56
C PRO A 47 13.64 -7.09 -21.57
N TRP A 48 12.71 -7.28 -22.51
CA TRP A 48 11.48 -6.50 -22.60
C TRP A 48 10.59 -6.62 -21.35
N VAL A 49 10.77 -7.65 -20.51
CA VAL A 49 10.05 -7.79 -19.23
C VAL A 49 10.30 -6.62 -18.27
N LEU A 50 11.40 -5.87 -18.45
CA LEU A 50 11.71 -4.70 -17.63
C LEU A 50 10.67 -3.58 -17.79
N PHE A 51 10.07 -3.42 -18.97
CA PHE A 51 9.06 -2.37 -19.20
C PHE A 51 7.78 -2.59 -18.37
N PRO A 52 7.09 -3.75 -18.43
CA PRO A 52 5.94 -4.01 -17.56
C PRO A 52 6.35 -4.12 -16.09
N ALA A 53 7.53 -4.67 -15.78
CA ALA A 53 8.01 -4.74 -14.41
C ALA A 53 8.17 -3.35 -13.78
N LEU A 54 8.83 -2.41 -14.47
CA LEU A 54 9.01 -1.05 -13.97
C LEU A 54 7.71 -0.25 -13.98
N GLY A 55 6.93 -0.33 -15.07
CA GLY A 55 5.67 0.40 -15.18
C GLY A 55 4.65 0.00 -14.12
N TRP A 56 4.41 -1.30 -13.93
CA TRP A 56 3.52 -1.78 -12.87
C TRP A 56 4.16 -1.69 -11.48
N GLY A 57 5.48 -1.84 -11.40
CA GLY A 57 6.23 -1.75 -10.14
C GLY A 57 6.08 -0.40 -9.47
N ILE A 58 6.04 0.70 -10.24
CA ILE A 58 5.77 2.05 -9.70
C ILE A 58 4.37 2.15 -9.10
N GLY A 59 3.35 1.63 -9.80
CA GLY A 59 1.97 1.61 -9.30
C GLY A 59 1.83 0.78 -8.02
N LEU A 60 2.52 -0.37 -7.98
CA LEU A 60 2.57 -1.23 -6.80
C LEU A 60 3.28 -0.54 -5.62
N ALA A 61 4.41 0.13 -5.87
CA ALA A 61 5.13 0.89 -4.86
C ALA A 61 4.26 2.01 -4.28
N ALA A 62 3.52 2.76 -5.11
CA ALA A 62 2.57 3.76 -4.65
C ALA A 62 1.45 3.16 -3.78
N HIS A 63 0.93 1.99 -4.16
CA HIS A 63 -0.07 1.27 -3.35
C HIS A 63 0.51 0.79 -2.01
N GLY A 64 1.76 0.32 -2.00
CA GLY A 64 2.47 -0.08 -0.79
C GLY A 64 2.71 1.09 0.16
N LEU A 65 3.19 2.23 -0.35
CA LEU A 65 3.38 3.45 0.45
C LEU A 65 2.06 3.87 1.12
N ARG A 66 0.93 3.77 0.41
CA ARG A 66 -0.40 4.03 0.97
C ARG A 66 -0.79 2.99 2.02
N ALA A 67 -0.62 1.70 1.75
CA ALA A 67 -1.01 0.61 2.64
C ALA A 67 -0.23 0.60 3.97
N PHE A 68 1.06 0.95 3.93
CA PHE A 68 1.91 1.04 5.12
C PHE A 68 1.90 2.41 5.79
N GLY A 69 1.08 3.36 5.29
CA GLY A 69 0.97 4.70 5.88
C GLY A 69 2.22 5.57 5.71
N TYR A 70 3.10 5.21 4.79
CA TYR A 70 4.29 5.96 4.38
C TYR A 70 3.91 7.02 3.34
N LEU A 71 2.84 7.78 3.55
CA LEU A 71 2.59 8.99 2.78
C LEU A 71 3.63 10.04 3.23
N PRO A 72 4.61 10.43 2.39
CA PRO A 72 5.69 11.32 2.80
C PRO A 72 5.23 12.73 3.24
N PHE A 73 3.96 13.10 2.96
CA PHE A 73 3.43 14.44 3.23
C PHE A 73 2.18 14.46 4.14
N LEU A 74 1.53 13.32 4.38
CA LEU A 74 0.26 13.18 5.12
C LEU A 74 0.32 11.96 6.05
N GLY A 75 1.43 11.82 6.77
CA GLY A 75 1.68 10.69 7.66
C GLY A 75 0.68 10.61 8.82
N LYS A 76 0.63 9.44 9.47
CA LYS A 76 -0.14 9.14 10.69
C LYS A 76 -0.09 10.25 11.75
N ASP A 77 1.05 10.94 11.87
CA ASP A 77 1.25 12.06 12.80
C ASP A 77 0.42 13.31 12.48
N TRP A 78 0.12 13.58 11.21
CA TRP A 78 -0.81 14.66 10.85
C TRP A 78 -2.25 14.28 11.19
N GLU A 79 -2.63 13.05 10.89
CA GLU A 79 -3.97 12.54 11.16
C GLU A 79 -4.25 12.50 12.67
N GLU A 80 -3.32 11.97 13.48
CA GLU A 80 -3.40 11.97 14.94
C GLU A 80 -3.43 13.38 15.53
N ARG A 81 -2.62 14.31 15.01
CA ARG A 81 -2.69 15.73 15.43
C ARG A 81 -4.04 16.35 15.14
N LYS A 82 -4.62 16.13 13.95
CA LYS A 82 -5.92 16.70 13.59
C LYS A 82 -7.05 16.12 14.42
N ILE A 83 -7.02 14.81 14.68
CA ILE A 83 -7.99 14.16 15.57
C ILE A 83 -7.90 14.74 16.99
N LYS A 84 -6.68 14.97 17.49
CA LYS A 84 -6.46 15.60 18.80
C LYS A 84 -6.99 17.04 18.83
N GLU A 85 -6.70 17.84 17.80
CA GLU A 85 -7.26 19.20 17.67
C GLU A 85 -8.78 19.23 17.64
N PHE A 86 -9.45 18.29 16.95
CA PHE A 86 -10.91 18.25 16.94
C PHE A 86 -11.49 17.85 18.30
N MET A 87 -10.89 16.88 19.00
CA MET A 87 -11.34 16.49 20.34
C MET A 87 -11.15 17.61 21.37
N GLU A 88 -10.05 18.37 21.29
CA GLU A 88 -9.77 19.49 22.21
C GLU A 88 -10.60 20.74 21.90
N ARG A 89 -11.22 20.84 20.72
CA ARG A 89 -12.05 21.99 20.31
C ARG A 89 -13.54 21.79 20.56
N ASP A 90 -13.95 20.55 20.82
CA ASP A 90 -15.31 20.17 21.20
C ASP A 90 -15.45 19.95 22.74
N GLU A 91 -14.38 20.22 23.51
CA GLU A 91 -14.39 20.48 24.97
C GLU A 91 -14.41 21.99 25.26
#